data_AF-A0A0H5CY41-F1
#
_entry.id   AF-A0A0H5CY41-F1
#
_cell.length_a   1.000
_cell.length_b   1.000
_cell.length_c   1.000
_cell.angle_alpha   90.00
_cell.angle_beta   90.00
_cell.angle_gamma   90.00
#
_symmetry.space_group_name_H-M   'P 1'
#
loop_
_entity.id
_entity.type
_entity.pdbx_description
1 polymer ?
#
loop_
_entity_poly.entity_id
_entity_poly.type
_entity_poly.pdbx_seq_one_letter_code
_entity_poly.pdbx_strand_id
1 'polypeptide(L)'
;MPEAQVETTATVADLPASANGPEGYARAWHSIDWATAEASVRRLRQRIFKAAQEEDLVKVRNLQKLMLRSHSNMLVSVKRVTQLSAGRRTAGIDHETALTPTERGRMVAEIAANPMSYDARPVRRVYIPKANGEQRPLGIPVLRDRVYQARAKNALEPEWEARFEERTYGFRPGRSCHDAIEAIFKVTALKRAKRLWVLDADLSAAFDRIDHDHLLCTIGSFPGRDMIRGWLRAGVMDKGRFAPTVEGTPQGGVISPLLLNIALCGMSMAAGCTTVSQTNWARRDKPTLVTYADDFVALCHSEAEAYKVKEELSRWLEPRGLSFNEEKTRVVHLTEGFDFLGFNVRRHGDKMIIKPSKAAVKRVRKRLHDEVLALRGVNSRAVVKKLNPIIRGWATYYRTVVSTKTFASLDHYVWILTKKWGETYTPEEVDDLGRLQVLRQVQLVSAGQVGVRRPGDRRLPLQIQMDQDRKACTGHP
;
A
#
# COMPACT_ATOMS: atom_id res chain seq x y z
N MET A 1 -3.15 -2.69 -58.88
CA MET A 1 -2.31 -2.57 -57.67
C MET A 1 -2.61 -1.21 -57.05
N PRO A 2 -3.49 -1.12 -56.05
CA PRO A 2 -3.78 0.15 -55.41
C PRO A 2 -2.84 0.39 -54.23
N GLU A 3 -2.36 1.62 -54.12
CA GLU A 3 -1.56 2.15 -53.03
C GLU A 3 -2.35 2.10 -51.72
N ALA A 4 -1.77 1.44 -50.72
CA ALA A 4 -2.31 1.40 -49.37
C ALA A 4 -2.01 2.74 -48.67
N GLN A 5 -3.04 3.56 -48.49
CA GLN A 5 -2.98 4.71 -47.60
C GLN A 5 -2.83 4.22 -46.16
N VAL A 6 -1.69 4.53 -45.56
CA VAL A 6 -1.43 4.33 -44.14
C VAL A 6 -2.16 5.45 -43.40
N GLU A 7 -3.26 5.11 -42.73
CA GLU A 7 -3.91 6.00 -41.75
C GLU A 7 -2.96 6.22 -40.57
N THR A 8 -2.28 7.35 -40.57
CA THR A 8 -1.44 7.81 -39.46
C THR A 8 -2.33 8.20 -38.28
N THR A 9 -2.47 7.32 -37.30
CA THR A 9 -3.10 7.65 -36.02
C THR A 9 -2.29 8.73 -35.30
N ALA A 10 -2.84 9.95 -35.23
CA ALA A 10 -2.25 11.08 -34.52
C ALA A 10 -1.92 10.70 -33.07
N THR A 11 -0.64 10.84 -32.70
CA THR A 11 -0.20 10.62 -31.32
C THR A 11 -0.55 11.83 -30.46
N VAL A 12 -0.82 11.61 -29.17
CA VAL A 12 -1.19 12.67 -28.20
C VAL A 12 -0.14 13.79 -28.11
N ALA A 13 1.08 13.57 -28.63
CA ALA A 13 2.15 14.55 -28.70
C ALA A 13 1.95 15.63 -29.79
N ASP A 14 1.09 15.40 -30.79
CA ASP A 14 0.93 16.26 -31.97
C ASP A 14 -0.24 17.26 -31.86
N LEU A 15 -0.84 17.40 -30.67
CA LEU A 15 -1.98 18.31 -30.47
C LEU A 15 -1.47 19.69 -30.00
N PRO A 16 -1.45 20.72 -30.87
CA PRO A 16 -1.13 22.07 -30.44
C PRO A 16 -2.19 22.57 -29.44
N ALA A 17 -1.73 23.30 -28.42
CA ALA A 17 -2.54 23.86 -27.34
C ALA A 17 -3.69 24.79 -27.80
N SER A 18 -3.76 25.15 -29.09
CA SER A 18 -4.73 26.13 -29.62
C SER A 18 -5.76 25.62 -30.64
N ALA A 19 -5.78 24.33 -31.01
CA ALA A 19 -6.58 23.90 -32.18
C ALA A 19 -7.81 23.01 -31.92
N ASN A 20 -8.01 22.43 -30.72
CA ASN A 20 -9.18 21.59 -30.47
C ASN A 20 -9.79 21.87 -29.09
N GLY A 21 -11.10 22.12 -29.06
CA GLY A 21 -11.86 22.37 -27.83
C GLY A 21 -11.84 21.20 -26.82
N PRO A 22 -12.62 21.29 -25.72
CA PRO A 22 -12.63 20.30 -24.63
C PRO A 22 -12.88 18.83 -25.06
N GLU A 23 -13.48 18.62 -26.23
CA GLU A 23 -13.69 17.29 -26.83
C GLU A 23 -12.38 16.63 -27.32
N GLY A 24 -11.41 17.42 -27.81
CA GLY A 24 -10.14 16.92 -28.33
C GLY A 24 -9.29 16.23 -27.26
N TYR A 25 -9.22 16.83 -26.07
CA TYR A 25 -8.49 16.26 -24.93
C TYR A 25 -9.10 14.95 -24.43
N ALA A 26 -10.44 14.85 -24.38
CA ALA A 26 -11.11 13.62 -23.99
C ALA A 26 -10.85 12.50 -25.00
N ARG A 27 -10.98 12.79 -26.30
CA ARG A 27 -10.70 11.82 -27.37
C ARG A 27 -9.26 11.34 -27.32
N ALA A 28 -8.30 12.25 -27.14
CA ALA A 28 -6.89 11.93 -26.98
C ALA A 28 -6.62 11.03 -25.76
N TRP A 29 -7.29 11.25 -24.63
CA TRP A 29 -7.17 10.38 -23.47
C TRP A 29 -7.70 8.96 -23.71
N HIS A 30 -8.82 8.85 -24.43
CA HIS A 30 -9.44 7.56 -24.75
C HIS A 30 -8.71 6.79 -25.85
N SER A 31 -7.97 7.46 -26.73
CA SER A 31 -7.19 6.82 -27.79
C SER A 31 -5.85 6.25 -27.32
N ILE A 32 -5.45 6.49 -26.07
CA ILE A 32 -4.19 5.96 -25.52
C ILE A 32 -4.23 4.43 -25.46
N ASP A 33 -3.27 3.79 -26.11
CA ASP A 33 -2.96 2.37 -25.90
C ASP A 33 -2.27 2.17 -24.54
N TRP A 34 -3.09 1.89 -23.52
CA TRP A 34 -2.63 1.65 -22.16
C TRP A 34 -1.77 0.40 -22.03
N ALA A 35 -2.03 -0.65 -22.82
CA ALA A 35 -1.27 -1.88 -22.76
C ALA A 35 0.17 -1.65 -23.21
N THR A 36 0.36 -0.92 -24.31
CA THR A 36 1.67 -0.55 -24.82
C THR A 36 2.42 0.41 -23.88
N ALA A 37 1.73 1.40 -23.33
CA ALA A 37 2.33 2.34 -22.37
C ALA A 37 2.80 1.63 -21.09
N GLU A 38 1.95 0.81 -20.49
CA GLU A 38 2.27 0.05 -19.26
C GLU A 38 3.36 -1.00 -19.52
N ALA A 39 3.33 -1.69 -20.67
CA ALA A 39 4.38 -2.63 -21.05
C ALA A 39 5.74 -1.95 -21.22
N SER A 40 5.77 -0.74 -21.79
CA SER A 40 7.01 0.02 -21.98
C SER A 40 7.62 0.48 -20.65
N VAL A 41 6.80 0.99 -19.72
CA VAL A 41 7.24 1.31 -18.36
C VAL A 41 7.74 0.06 -17.64
N ARG A 42 7.00 -1.05 -17.70
CA ARG A 42 7.39 -2.32 -17.09
C ARG A 42 8.75 -2.83 -17.61
N ARG A 43 8.98 -2.81 -18.93
CA ARG A 43 10.25 -3.20 -19.55
C ARG A 43 11.41 -2.33 -19.07
N LEU A 44 11.24 -1.01 -19.03
CA LEU A 44 12.28 -0.11 -18.52
C LEU A 44 12.57 -0.35 -17.03
N ARG A 45 11.54 -0.56 -16.21
CA ARG A 45 11.73 -0.91 -14.79
C ARG A 45 12.52 -2.19 -14.62
N GLN A 46 12.22 -3.24 -15.38
CA GLN A 46 12.96 -4.51 -15.37
C GLN A 46 14.43 -4.33 -15.78
N ARG A 47 14.69 -3.49 -16.79
CA ARG A 47 16.07 -3.18 -17.23
C ARG A 47 16.86 -2.41 -16.17
N ILE A 48 16.24 -1.44 -15.49
CA ILE A 48 16.86 -0.71 -14.37
C ILE A 48 17.18 -1.68 -13.23
N PHE A 49 16.23 -2.53 -12.86
CA PHE A 49 16.42 -3.55 -11.82
C PHE A 49 17.57 -4.50 -12.16
N LYS A 50 17.59 -5.06 -13.37
CA LYS A 50 18.67 -5.95 -13.83
C LYS A 50 20.03 -5.26 -13.83
N ALA A 51 20.12 -4.03 -14.35
CA ALA A 51 21.37 -3.28 -14.32
C ALA A 51 21.84 -2.96 -12.89
N ALA A 52 20.91 -2.72 -11.96
CA ALA A 52 21.24 -2.51 -10.55
C ALA A 52 21.74 -3.79 -9.87
N GLN A 53 21.19 -4.96 -10.23
CA GLN A 53 21.70 -6.26 -9.76
C GLN A 53 23.10 -6.58 -10.31
N GLU A 54 23.37 -6.16 -11.55
CA GLU A 54 24.69 -6.28 -12.21
C GLU A 54 25.70 -5.23 -11.69
N GLU A 55 25.30 -4.35 -10.76
CA GLU A 55 26.09 -3.22 -10.25
C GLU A 55 26.58 -2.23 -11.34
N ASP A 56 25.97 -2.26 -12.52
CA ASP A 56 26.25 -1.32 -13.63
C ASP A 56 25.53 0.01 -13.40
N LEU A 57 26.12 0.83 -12.54
CA LEU A 57 25.56 2.12 -12.14
C LEU A 57 25.42 3.09 -13.32
N VAL A 58 26.32 3.04 -14.31
CA VAL A 58 26.26 3.92 -15.49
C VAL A 58 25.00 3.62 -16.30
N LYS A 59 24.73 2.34 -16.57
CA LYS A 59 23.51 1.89 -17.26
C LYS A 59 22.26 2.19 -16.46
N VAL A 60 22.29 2.01 -15.13
CA VAL A 60 21.18 2.43 -14.24
C VAL A 60 20.85 3.91 -14.46
N ARG A 61 21.84 4.80 -14.42
CA ARG A 61 21.61 6.24 -14.60
C ARG A 61 21.08 6.60 -15.98
N ASN A 62 21.59 5.95 -17.03
CA ASN A 62 21.09 6.17 -18.40
C ASN A 62 19.63 5.70 -18.56
N LEU A 63 19.28 4.54 -18.02
CA LEU A 63 17.91 4.04 -18.05
C LEU A 63 16.96 4.87 -17.19
N GLN A 64 17.42 5.42 -16.07
CA GLN A 64 16.63 6.34 -15.25
C GLN A 64 16.36 7.67 -15.97
N LYS A 65 17.37 8.25 -16.64
CA LYS A 65 17.16 9.43 -17.51
C LYS A 65 16.14 9.14 -18.60
N LEU A 66 16.24 7.96 -19.24
CA LEU A 66 15.28 7.52 -20.25
C LEU A 66 13.86 7.37 -19.66
N MET A 67 13.73 6.75 -18.49
CA MET A 67 12.45 6.60 -17.79
C MET A 67 11.81 7.96 -17.46
N LEU A 68 12.60 8.92 -16.96
CA LEU A 68 12.10 10.25 -16.61
C LEU A 68 11.59 11.01 -17.84
N ARG A 69 12.22 10.84 -19.02
CA ARG A 69 11.82 11.47 -20.28
C ARG A 69 10.74 10.72 -21.07
N SER A 70 10.43 9.49 -20.68
CA SER A 70 9.50 8.62 -21.41
C SER A 70 8.07 9.16 -21.38
N HIS A 71 7.47 9.33 -22.57
CA HIS A 71 6.05 9.66 -22.73
C HIS A 71 5.15 8.61 -22.05
N SER A 72 5.43 7.32 -22.24
CA SER A 72 4.69 6.23 -21.59
C SER A 72 4.72 6.33 -20.06
N ASN A 73 5.87 6.69 -19.48
CA ASN A 73 5.97 6.90 -18.03
C ASN A 73 5.10 8.08 -17.57
N MET A 74 5.06 9.18 -18.33
CA MET A 74 4.18 10.31 -18.05
C MET A 74 2.70 9.90 -18.07
N LEU A 75 2.23 9.20 -19.11
CA LEU A 75 0.85 8.72 -19.23
C LEU A 75 0.46 7.80 -18.06
N VAL A 76 1.28 6.79 -17.77
CA VAL A 76 1.06 5.85 -16.67
C VAL A 76 1.04 6.56 -15.31
N SER A 77 1.89 7.58 -15.12
CA SER A 77 1.91 8.39 -13.90
C SER A 77 0.64 9.22 -13.72
N VAL A 78 0.15 9.86 -14.79
CA VAL A 78 -1.13 10.60 -14.78
C VAL A 78 -2.28 9.64 -14.45
N LYS A 79 -2.36 8.49 -15.13
CA LYS A 79 -3.37 7.47 -14.86
C LYS A 79 -3.32 6.97 -13.41
N ARG A 80 -2.12 6.72 -12.88
CA ARG A 80 -1.93 6.26 -11.50
C ARG A 80 -2.52 7.25 -10.50
N VAL A 81 -2.21 8.54 -10.64
CA VAL A 81 -2.61 9.58 -9.68
C VAL A 81 -4.10 9.94 -9.83
N THR A 82 -4.60 10.04 -11.06
CA THR A 82 -5.93 10.58 -11.36
C THR A 82 -7.05 9.53 -11.40
N GLN A 83 -6.72 8.25 -11.63
CA GLN A 83 -7.70 7.17 -11.73
C GLN A 83 -7.54 6.12 -10.63
N LEU A 84 -6.33 5.63 -10.40
CA LEU A 84 -6.10 4.45 -9.57
C LEU A 84 -5.89 4.76 -8.08
N SER A 85 -5.46 5.99 -7.76
CA SER A 85 -5.13 6.37 -6.39
C SER A 85 -6.39 6.66 -5.58
N ALA A 86 -6.45 6.17 -4.34
CA ALA A 86 -7.57 6.44 -3.42
C ALA A 86 -7.76 7.94 -3.16
N GLY A 87 -6.67 8.70 -3.15
CA GLY A 87 -6.65 10.17 -2.99
C GLY A 87 -6.91 10.97 -4.27
N ARG A 88 -7.42 10.37 -5.35
CA ARG A 88 -7.64 11.06 -6.65
C ARG A 88 -8.59 12.26 -6.58
N ARG A 89 -9.49 12.28 -5.60
CA ARG A 89 -10.45 13.37 -5.35
C ARG A 89 -9.91 14.45 -4.40
N THR A 90 -8.73 14.24 -3.84
CA THR A 90 -8.17 15.15 -2.85
C THR A 90 -7.23 16.13 -3.55
N ALA A 91 -7.58 17.40 -3.51
CA ALA A 91 -6.77 18.48 -4.09
C ALA A 91 -5.67 18.95 -3.13
N GLY A 92 -4.60 19.53 -3.69
CA GLY A 92 -3.54 20.20 -2.93
C GLY A 92 -3.94 21.61 -2.54
N ILE A 93 -2.94 22.51 -2.43
CA ILE A 93 -3.16 23.94 -2.16
C ILE A 93 -3.76 24.69 -3.36
N ASP A 94 -3.67 24.11 -4.55
CA ASP A 94 -4.16 24.66 -5.82
C ASP A 94 -5.64 24.34 -6.07
N HIS A 95 -6.25 23.53 -5.22
CA HIS A 95 -7.64 23.07 -5.37
C HIS A 95 -7.92 22.31 -6.69
N GLU A 96 -6.88 21.89 -7.41
CA GLU A 96 -7.02 21.18 -8.68
C GLU A 96 -7.19 19.67 -8.50
N THR A 97 -8.07 19.09 -9.32
CA THR A 97 -8.23 17.66 -9.51
C THR A 97 -8.39 17.35 -11.01
N ALA A 98 -8.16 16.10 -11.40
CA ALA A 98 -8.43 15.63 -12.76
C ALA A 98 -9.26 14.34 -12.69
N LEU A 99 -10.58 14.50 -12.74
CA LEU A 99 -11.55 13.43 -12.57
C LEU A 99 -12.19 13.02 -13.91
N THR A 100 -12.22 13.93 -14.88
CA THR A 100 -12.77 13.69 -16.21
C THR A 100 -11.69 13.32 -17.22
N PRO A 101 -12.04 12.63 -18.33
CA PRO A 101 -11.10 12.40 -19.44
C PRO A 101 -10.51 13.68 -20.03
N THR A 102 -11.31 14.74 -20.18
CA THR A 102 -10.86 16.06 -20.68
C THR A 102 -9.77 16.66 -19.81
N GLU A 103 -9.97 16.73 -18.49
CA GLU A 103 -8.97 17.27 -17.55
C GLU A 103 -7.66 16.45 -17.59
N ARG A 104 -7.76 15.13 -17.73
CA ARG A 104 -6.59 14.25 -17.84
C ARG A 104 -5.85 14.47 -19.15
N GLY A 105 -6.56 14.56 -20.27
CA GLY A 105 -5.98 14.85 -21.58
C GLY A 105 -5.27 16.21 -21.61
N ARG A 106 -5.89 17.24 -21.01
CA ARG A 106 -5.29 18.57 -20.88
C ARG A 106 -4.00 18.52 -20.06
N MET A 107 -4.03 17.87 -18.89
CA MET A 107 -2.85 17.68 -18.05
C MET A 107 -1.72 16.94 -18.77
N VAL A 108 -2.05 15.92 -19.56
CA VAL A 108 -1.07 15.19 -20.37
C VAL A 108 -0.41 16.14 -21.37
N ALA A 109 -1.18 16.95 -22.08
CA ALA A 109 -0.65 17.93 -23.03
C ALA A 109 0.23 19.00 -22.36
N GLU A 110 -0.23 19.57 -21.24
CA GLU A 110 0.53 20.56 -20.45
C GLU A 110 1.88 20.01 -19.97
N ILE A 111 1.89 18.79 -19.43
CA ILE A 111 3.14 18.14 -18.98
C ILE A 111 4.02 17.75 -20.17
N ALA A 112 3.44 17.32 -21.29
CA ALA A 112 4.19 16.95 -22.49
C ALA A 112 4.89 18.15 -23.14
N ALA A 113 4.26 19.33 -23.10
CA ALA A 113 4.87 20.56 -23.60
C ALA A 113 6.11 20.96 -22.80
N ASN A 114 6.12 20.74 -21.47
CA ASN A 114 7.25 21.06 -20.60
C ASN A 114 7.60 19.90 -19.63
N PRO A 115 8.18 18.79 -20.13
CA PRO A 115 8.34 17.55 -19.35
C PRO A 115 9.28 17.66 -18.15
N MET A 116 10.17 18.65 -18.16
CA MET A 116 11.23 18.88 -17.16
C MET A 116 11.11 20.20 -16.41
N SER A 117 10.23 21.13 -16.82
CA SER A 117 9.97 22.36 -16.06
C SER A 117 9.14 22.00 -14.83
N TYR A 118 9.74 22.10 -13.66
CA TYR A 118 9.13 21.65 -12.42
C TYR A 118 9.65 22.45 -11.21
N ASP A 119 8.76 23.23 -10.60
CA ASP A 119 8.96 23.85 -9.30
C ASP A 119 8.03 23.20 -8.27
N ALA A 120 8.61 22.71 -7.18
CA ALA A 120 7.85 22.07 -6.13
C ALA A 120 6.99 23.09 -5.38
N ARG A 121 5.72 22.74 -5.13
CA ARG A 121 4.80 23.59 -4.40
C ARG A 121 4.63 23.11 -2.96
N PRO A 122 4.33 24.02 -2.01
CA PRO A 122 4.06 23.63 -0.63
C PRO A 122 2.91 22.63 -0.55
N VAL A 123 3.02 21.65 0.35
CA VAL A 123 1.96 20.65 0.54
C VAL A 123 0.85 21.19 1.42
N ARG A 124 -0.40 20.77 1.18
CA ARG A 124 -1.54 21.16 2.02
C ARG A 124 -1.61 20.30 3.27
N ARG A 125 -1.61 20.90 4.47
CA ARG A 125 -1.75 20.17 5.73
C ARG A 125 -3.21 19.73 5.93
N VAL A 126 -3.40 18.45 6.27
CA VAL A 126 -4.68 17.86 6.66
C VAL A 126 -4.46 16.97 7.88
N TYR A 127 -5.38 17.00 8.84
CA TYR A 127 -5.28 16.19 10.04
C TYR A 127 -6.19 14.98 9.98
N ILE A 128 -5.64 13.79 10.20
CA ILE A 128 -6.42 12.55 10.36
C ILE A 128 -6.49 12.20 11.85
N PRO A 129 -7.68 11.97 12.42
CA PRO A 129 -7.81 11.54 13.80
C PRO A 129 -7.20 10.14 14.00
N LYS A 130 -6.35 10.00 15.01
CA LYS A 130 -5.86 8.71 15.52
C LYS A 130 -6.87 8.13 16.52
N ALA A 131 -6.76 6.83 16.77
CA ALA A 131 -7.62 6.14 17.73
C ALA A 131 -7.41 6.58 19.20
N ASN A 132 -6.27 7.18 19.53
CA ASN A 132 -5.92 7.72 20.85
C ASN A 132 -6.36 9.19 21.04
N GLY A 133 -7.04 9.79 20.07
CA GLY A 133 -7.50 11.19 20.14
C GLY A 133 -6.51 12.22 19.59
N GLU A 134 -5.23 11.86 19.43
CA GLU A 134 -4.25 12.69 18.73
C GLU A 134 -4.58 12.78 17.23
N GLN A 135 -3.96 13.75 16.54
CA GLN A 135 -4.09 13.89 15.10
C GLN A 135 -2.79 13.54 14.38
N ARG A 136 -2.88 12.80 13.28
CA ARG A 136 -1.76 12.55 12.37
C ARG A 136 -1.78 13.61 11.27
N PRO A 137 -0.76 14.47 11.19
CA PRO A 137 -0.69 15.45 10.13
C PRO A 137 -0.32 14.76 8.81
N LEU A 138 -1.02 15.08 7.73
CA LEU A 138 -0.72 14.68 6.36
C LEU A 138 -0.40 15.91 5.52
N GLY A 139 0.60 15.78 4.65
CA GLY A 139 0.92 16.75 3.61
C GLY A 139 0.39 16.24 2.27
N ILE A 140 -0.60 16.91 1.70
CA ILE A 140 -1.20 16.55 0.42
C ILE A 140 -0.57 17.42 -0.67
N PRO A 141 0.28 16.88 -1.55
CA PRO A 141 0.87 17.65 -2.63
C PRO A 141 -0.17 18.03 -3.68
N VAL A 142 0.13 19.06 -4.45
CA VAL A 142 -0.64 19.42 -5.64
C VAL A 142 -0.67 18.28 -6.65
N LEU A 143 -1.66 18.30 -7.54
CA LEU A 143 -1.87 17.20 -8.48
C LEU A 143 -0.64 16.97 -9.38
N ARG A 144 -0.06 18.08 -9.88
CA ARG A 144 1.14 18.05 -10.72
C ARG A 144 2.32 17.39 -10.00
N ASP A 145 2.60 17.80 -8.75
CA ASP A 145 3.66 17.21 -7.92
C ASP A 145 3.49 15.71 -7.74
N ARG A 146 2.26 15.24 -7.49
CA ARG A 146 1.97 13.80 -7.37
C ARG A 146 2.31 13.04 -8.66
N VAL A 147 2.07 13.64 -9.83
CA VAL A 147 2.42 13.04 -11.13
C VAL A 147 3.94 12.98 -11.31
N TYR A 148 4.68 14.06 -11.02
CA TYR A 148 6.15 14.04 -11.11
C TYR A 148 6.77 13.09 -10.07
N GLN A 149 6.21 13.00 -8.87
CA GLN A 149 6.61 12.01 -7.87
C GLN A 149 6.37 10.58 -8.36
N ALA A 150 5.25 10.30 -9.03
CA ALA A 150 4.99 8.99 -9.64
C ALA A 150 5.99 8.67 -10.77
N ARG A 151 6.34 9.66 -11.61
CA ARG A 151 7.35 9.52 -12.67
C ARG A 151 8.73 9.20 -12.09
N ALA A 152 9.14 9.94 -11.06
CA ALA A 152 10.42 9.73 -10.37
C ALA A 152 10.45 8.38 -9.64
N LYS A 153 9.34 8.00 -8.98
CA LYS A 153 9.18 6.69 -8.34
C LYS A 153 9.38 5.55 -9.34
N ASN A 154 8.83 5.65 -10.56
CA ASN A 154 9.03 4.64 -11.60
C ASN A 154 10.49 4.47 -12.04
N ALA A 155 11.32 5.50 -11.90
CA ALA A 155 12.76 5.44 -12.19
C ALA A 155 13.60 4.97 -10.99
N LEU A 156 13.24 5.39 -9.77
CA LEU A 156 14.01 5.14 -8.56
C LEU A 156 13.71 3.78 -7.92
N GLU A 157 12.43 3.37 -7.87
CA GLU A 157 11.98 2.15 -7.18
C GLU A 157 12.68 0.87 -7.69
N PRO A 158 12.92 0.64 -9.00
CA PRO A 158 13.56 -0.59 -9.45
C PRO A 158 15.04 -0.70 -9.07
N GLU A 159 15.78 0.42 -8.96
CA GLU A 159 17.16 0.40 -8.49
C GLU A 159 17.21 -0.05 -7.02
N TRP A 160 16.33 0.52 -6.19
CA TRP A 160 16.31 0.22 -4.76
C TRP A 160 15.69 -1.14 -4.45
N GLU A 161 14.72 -1.59 -5.23
CA GLU A 161 14.16 -2.94 -5.06
C GLU A 161 15.23 -4.03 -5.27
N ALA A 162 16.25 -3.78 -6.11
CA ALA A 162 17.39 -4.69 -6.27
C ALA A 162 18.34 -4.69 -5.05
N ARG A 163 18.30 -3.64 -4.21
CA ARG A 163 19.18 -3.44 -3.05
C ARG A 163 18.49 -3.72 -1.72
N PHE A 164 17.16 -3.61 -1.67
CA PHE A 164 16.42 -3.75 -0.43
C PHE A 164 16.55 -5.15 0.16
N GLU A 165 16.71 -5.18 1.47
CA GLU A 165 16.82 -6.40 2.27
C GLU A 165 15.56 -7.27 2.12
N GLU A 166 15.73 -8.59 2.13
CA GLU A 166 14.64 -9.55 1.87
C GLU A 166 13.47 -9.42 2.86
N ARG A 167 13.78 -9.13 4.13
CA ARG A 167 12.81 -9.09 5.25
C ARG A 167 12.24 -7.70 5.54
N THR A 168 12.32 -6.80 4.54
CA THR A 168 11.64 -5.52 4.53
C THR A 168 10.39 -5.60 3.67
N TYR A 169 9.21 -5.40 4.24
CA TYR A 169 7.94 -5.68 3.55
C TYR A 169 7.11 -4.42 3.26
N GLY A 170 7.17 -3.42 4.14
CA GLY A 170 6.37 -2.21 4.06
C GLY A 170 6.54 -1.47 2.73
N PHE A 171 5.42 -1.03 2.13
CA PHE A 171 5.39 -0.19 0.93
C PHE A 171 6.10 -0.72 -0.33
N ARG A 172 6.44 -2.01 -0.38
CA ARG A 172 7.11 -2.63 -1.53
C ARG A 172 6.14 -3.37 -2.46
N PRO A 173 6.40 -3.36 -3.77
CA PRO A 173 5.56 -4.08 -4.73
C PRO A 173 5.65 -5.60 -4.50
N GLY A 174 4.49 -6.28 -4.46
CA GLY A 174 4.44 -7.74 -4.29
C GLY A 174 4.78 -8.24 -2.88
N ARG A 175 4.87 -7.35 -1.89
CA ARG A 175 5.06 -7.68 -0.48
C ARG A 175 3.85 -7.22 0.34
N SER A 176 3.46 -8.02 1.32
CA SER A 176 2.26 -7.81 2.14
C SER A 176 2.56 -7.94 3.64
N CYS A 177 1.60 -7.53 4.48
CA CYS A 177 1.68 -7.78 5.93
C CYS A 177 1.77 -9.29 6.22
N HIS A 178 1.10 -10.12 5.42
CA HIS A 178 1.10 -11.58 5.58
C HIS A 178 2.48 -12.18 5.41
N ASP A 179 3.28 -11.67 4.48
CA ASP A 179 4.65 -12.15 4.25
C ASP A 179 5.56 -11.86 5.45
N ALA A 180 5.38 -10.69 6.08
CA ALA A 180 6.10 -10.34 7.31
C ALA A 180 5.75 -11.30 8.47
N ILE A 181 4.46 -11.59 8.64
CA ILE A 181 3.96 -12.54 9.64
C ILE A 181 4.45 -13.96 9.34
N GLU A 182 4.46 -14.37 8.08
CA GLU A 182 4.98 -15.67 7.66
C GLU A 182 6.48 -15.78 7.95
N ALA A 183 7.26 -14.71 7.73
CA ALA A 183 8.68 -14.69 8.05
C ALA A 183 8.93 -14.86 9.55
N ILE A 184 8.15 -14.18 10.40
CA ILE A 184 8.20 -14.37 11.86
C ILE A 184 7.84 -15.82 12.21
N PHE A 185 6.77 -16.36 11.62
CA PHE A 185 6.35 -17.74 11.85
C PHE A 185 7.45 -18.75 11.49
N LYS A 186 8.06 -18.63 10.31
CA LYS A 186 9.14 -19.53 9.84
C LYS A 186 10.35 -19.54 10.78
N VAL A 187 10.68 -18.41 11.39
CA VAL A 187 11.81 -18.30 12.32
C VAL A 187 11.49 -18.89 13.69
N THR A 188 10.24 -18.76 14.14
CA THR A 188 9.86 -19.00 15.54
C THR A 188 9.05 -20.28 15.78
N ALA A 189 8.49 -20.90 14.73
CA ALA A 189 7.62 -22.07 14.83
C ALA A 189 8.38 -23.40 14.99
N LEU A 190 9.70 -23.42 14.83
CA LEU A 190 10.49 -24.65 15.00
C LEU A 190 10.42 -25.13 16.47
N LYS A 191 10.31 -26.44 16.69
CA LYS A 191 10.31 -27.03 18.05
C LYS A 191 11.51 -26.55 18.87
N ARG A 192 12.71 -26.56 18.27
CA ARG A 192 13.95 -26.06 18.89
C ARG A 192 14.31 -24.62 18.47
N ALA A 193 13.31 -23.77 18.22
CA ALA A 193 13.60 -22.36 17.92
C ALA A 193 14.32 -21.73 19.12
N LYS A 194 15.46 -21.10 18.86
CA LYS A 194 16.27 -20.45 19.89
C LYS A 194 16.01 -18.95 20.00
N ARG A 195 15.44 -18.34 18.95
CA ARG A 195 15.15 -16.90 18.89
C ARG A 195 13.79 -16.61 19.53
N LEU A 196 13.77 -16.57 20.86
CA LEU A 196 12.55 -16.44 21.65
C LEU A 196 12.36 -15.06 22.28
N TRP A 197 13.39 -14.22 22.25
CA TRP A 197 13.32 -12.83 22.69
C TRP A 197 13.01 -11.93 21.50
N VAL A 198 12.13 -10.96 21.70
CA VAL A 198 11.64 -10.06 20.66
C VAL A 198 11.84 -8.63 21.11
N LEU A 199 12.57 -7.85 20.32
CA LEU A 199 12.50 -6.40 20.35
C LEU A 199 11.34 -5.98 19.46
N ASP A 200 10.23 -5.58 20.08
CA ASP A 200 9.05 -4.98 19.44
C ASP A 200 9.28 -3.47 19.41
N ALA A 201 9.53 -2.89 18.23
CA ALA A 201 9.99 -1.51 18.11
C ALA A 201 9.25 -0.70 17.03
N ASP A 202 9.03 0.57 17.33
CA ASP A 202 8.37 1.55 16.48
C ASP A 202 9.24 2.82 16.42
N LEU A 203 9.35 3.44 15.25
CA LEU A 203 10.07 4.71 15.10
C LEU A 203 9.17 5.90 15.42
N SER A 204 9.71 6.86 16.18
CA SER A 204 8.98 8.09 16.51
C SER A 204 8.91 9.02 15.31
N ALA A 205 7.69 9.25 14.80
CA ALA A 205 7.41 10.20 13.73
C ALA A 205 8.34 10.07 12.52
N ALA A 206 8.58 8.83 12.04
CA ALA A 206 9.61 8.55 11.04
C ALA A 206 9.50 9.40 9.77
N PHE A 207 8.29 9.65 9.26
CA PHE A 207 8.12 10.53 8.10
C PHE A 207 8.47 11.98 8.39
N ASP A 208 8.26 12.48 9.61
CA ASP A 208 8.43 13.90 9.94
C ASP A 208 9.87 14.27 10.32
N ARG A 209 10.72 13.29 10.66
CA ARG A 209 12.08 13.55 11.20
C ARG A 209 13.25 13.10 10.32
N ILE A 210 13.00 12.47 9.18
CA ILE A 210 14.10 12.03 8.29
C ILE A 210 14.98 13.23 7.90
N ASP A 211 16.28 13.09 8.12
CA ASP A 211 17.27 14.07 7.69
C ASP A 211 17.35 14.12 6.14
N HIS A 212 17.23 15.32 5.59
CA HIS A 212 17.20 15.53 4.13
C HIS A 212 18.54 15.24 3.50
N ASP A 213 19.63 15.64 4.14
CA ASP A 213 20.96 15.58 3.56
C ASP A 213 21.47 14.14 3.53
N HIS A 214 21.22 13.38 4.60
CA HIS A 214 21.47 11.94 4.68
C HIS A 214 20.65 11.17 3.64
N LEU A 215 19.36 11.46 3.49
CA LEU A 215 18.51 10.83 2.48
C LEU A 215 19.01 11.15 1.05
N LEU A 216 19.32 12.42 0.76
CA LEU A 216 19.81 12.85 -0.54
C LEU A 216 21.22 12.32 -0.85
N CYS A 217 22.05 12.11 0.17
CA CYS A 217 23.35 11.44 0.06
C CYS A 217 23.15 9.96 -0.30
N THR A 218 22.25 9.28 0.41
CA THR A 218 21.91 7.87 0.20
C THR A 218 21.35 7.61 -1.21
N ILE A 219 20.51 8.52 -1.72
CA ILE A 219 19.98 8.47 -3.10
C ILE A 219 21.09 8.61 -4.16
N GLY A 220 22.21 9.24 -3.82
CA GLY A 220 23.39 9.34 -4.67
C GLY A 220 23.14 10.11 -5.98
N SER A 221 23.65 9.59 -7.09
CA SER A 221 23.63 10.27 -8.39
C SER A 221 22.32 10.11 -9.19
N PHE A 222 21.20 9.84 -8.52
CA PHE A 222 19.90 9.70 -9.18
C PHE A 222 19.56 10.95 -10.02
N PRO A 223 19.20 10.81 -11.31
CA PRO A 223 18.96 11.97 -12.18
C PRO A 223 17.80 12.88 -11.72
N GLY A 224 16.86 12.36 -10.94
CA GLY A 224 15.75 13.14 -10.36
C GLY A 224 16.01 13.61 -8.93
N ARG A 225 17.26 13.58 -8.44
CA ARG A 225 17.61 13.95 -7.05
C ARG A 225 17.19 15.38 -6.71
N ASP A 226 17.36 16.31 -7.63
CA ASP A 226 17.04 17.72 -7.38
C ASP A 226 15.51 17.96 -7.28
N MET A 227 14.71 17.17 -8.01
CA MET A 227 13.25 17.18 -7.85
C MET A 227 12.86 16.69 -6.46
N ILE A 228 13.52 15.64 -5.96
CA ILE A 228 13.31 15.13 -4.60
C ILE A 228 13.72 16.18 -3.57
N ARG A 229 14.87 16.84 -3.74
CA ARG A 229 15.29 17.95 -2.88
C ARG A 229 14.24 19.07 -2.85
N GLY A 230 13.71 19.43 -4.01
CA GLY A 230 12.63 20.40 -4.14
C GLY A 230 11.40 20.01 -3.31
N TRP A 231 10.93 18.76 -3.42
CA TRP A 231 9.79 18.27 -2.63
C TRP A 231 10.02 18.28 -1.12
N LEU A 232 11.22 17.90 -0.69
CA LEU A 232 11.57 17.86 0.74
C LEU A 232 11.60 19.28 1.34
N ARG A 233 12.04 20.28 0.56
CA ARG A 233 12.17 21.68 1.00
C ARG A 233 10.97 22.57 0.67
N ALA A 234 9.98 22.09 -0.07
CA ALA A 234 8.84 22.88 -0.56
C ALA A 234 7.97 23.49 0.54
N GLY A 235 8.10 23.06 1.79
CA GLY A 235 7.32 23.58 2.91
C GLY A 235 5.90 23.04 2.95
N VAL A 236 5.16 23.49 3.95
CA VAL A 236 3.79 23.09 4.22
C VAL A 236 2.91 24.32 4.36
N MET A 237 1.71 24.27 3.78
CA MET A 237 0.65 25.23 3.99
C MET A 237 -0.34 24.67 5.02
N ASP A 238 -0.41 25.27 6.20
CA ASP A 238 -1.35 24.91 7.27
C ASP A 238 -2.30 26.08 7.56
N LYS A 239 -3.59 25.86 7.35
CA LYS A 239 -4.65 26.88 7.54
C LYS A 239 -4.32 28.25 6.91
N GLY A 240 -3.73 28.24 5.71
CA GLY A 240 -3.35 29.45 4.97
C GLY A 240 -2.04 30.09 5.43
N ARG A 241 -1.32 29.49 6.37
CA ARG A 241 0.01 29.94 6.80
C ARG A 241 1.07 29.00 6.24
N PHE A 242 2.10 29.60 5.63
CA PHE A 242 3.26 28.86 5.15
C PHE A 242 4.21 28.57 6.31
N ALA A 243 4.68 27.32 6.39
CA ALA A 243 5.72 26.88 7.29
C ALA A 243 6.83 26.18 6.49
N PRO A 244 8.10 26.59 6.63
CA PRO A 244 9.21 25.90 5.99
C PRO A 244 9.35 24.48 6.56
N THR A 245 9.84 23.55 5.73
CA THR A 245 10.14 22.18 6.14
C THR A 245 11.65 22.02 6.21
N VAL A 246 12.17 21.83 7.43
CA VAL A 246 13.61 21.67 7.70
C VAL A 246 14.01 20.20 7.71
N GLU A 247 13.10 19.32 8.13
CA GLU A 247 13.29 17.87 8.23
C GLU A 247 12.02 17.11 7.80
N GLY A 248 12.16 15.82 7.52
CA GLY A 248 11.06 14.94 7.17
C GLY A 248 10.65 14.97 5.69
N THR A 249 9.83 14.00 5.31
CA THR A 249 9.19 13.89 4.01
C THR A 249 7.67 14.07 4.18
N PRO A 250 7.00 14.89 3.34
CA PRO A 250 5.56 15.09 3.43
C PRO A 250 4.79 13.76 3.42
N GLN A 251 4.10 13.47 4.53
CA GLN A 251 3.29 12.27 4.64
C GLN A 251 2.05 12.40 3.75
N GLY A 252 2.07 11.78 2.57
CA GLY A 252 1.02 11.90 1.55
C GLY A 252 1.55 12.05 0.12
N GLY A 253 2.86 12.28 -0.03
CA GLY A 253 3.54 12.17 -1.32
C GLY A 253 3.53 10.74 -1.87
N VAL A 254 3.48 10.63 -3.20
CA VAL A 254 3.48 9.33 -3.91
C VAL A 254 4.82 8.61 -3.74
N ILE A 255 5.91 9.38 -3.64
CA ILE A 255 7.28 8.87 -3.50
C ILE A 255 7.71 8.69 -2.04
N SER A 256 7.07 9.38 -1.08
CA SER A 256 7.47 9.37 0.34
C SER A 256 7.65 7.97 0.95
N PRO A 257 6.76 6.98 0.68
CA PRO A 257 6.95 5.63 1.21
C PRO A 257 8.22 4.93 0.68
N LEU A 258 8.62 5.21 -0.56
CA LEU A 258 9.88 4.71 -1.11
C LEU A 258 11.07 5.38 -0.42
N LEU A 259 11.00 6.70 -0.20
CA LEU A 259 12.06 7.45 0.48
C LEU A 259 12.30 6.96 1.91
N LEU A 260 11.23 6.64 2.64
CA LEU A 260 11.34 6.01 3.97
C LEU A 260 12.11 4.68 3.89
N ASN A 261 11.74 3.80 2.96
CA ASN A 261 12.45 2.52 2.79
C ASN A 261 13.92 2.71 2.41
N ILE A 262 14.24 3.75 1.62
CA ILE A 262 15.63 4.10 1.29
C ILE A 262 16.40 4.54 2.53
N ALA A 263 15.82 5.41 3.37
CA ALA A 263 16.43 5.85 4.61
C ALA A 263 16.72 4.69 5.58
N LEU A 264 15.80 3.71 5.61
CA LEU A 264 15.90 2.50 6.44
C LEU A 264 16.69 1.35 5.77
N CYS A 265 17.21 1.54 4.56
CA CYS A 265 17.99 0.51 3.88
C CYS A 265 19.32 0.27 4.63
N GLY A 266 19.61 -1.00 4.95
CA GLY A 266 20.78 -1.40 5.73
C GLY A 266 20.51 -1.56 7.24
N MET A 267 19.26 -1.38 7.68
CA MET A 267 18.89 -1.56 9.09
C MET A 267 19.10 -3.00 9.58
N SER A 268 18.86 -4.01 8.73
CA SER A 268 19.12 -5.40 9.13
C SER A 268 20.62 -5.65 9.34
N MET A 269 21.47 -5.09 8.48
CA MET A 269 22.92 -5.18 8.65
C MET A 269 23.39 -4.46 9.93
N ALA A 270 22.82 -3.29 10.23
CA ALA A 270 23.11 -2.54 11.44
C ALA A 270 22.69 -3.29 12.72
N ALA A 271 21.58 -4.04 12.66
CA ALA A 271 21.14 -4.93 13.74
C ALA A 271 21.96 -6.23 13.86
N GLY A 272 23.09 -6.36 13.14
CA GLY A 272 23.92 -7.56 13.14
C GLY A 272 23.28 -8.78 12.45
N CYS A 273 22.18 -8.60 11.71
CA CYS A 273 21.56 -9.69 10.97
C CYS A 273 22.40 -10.09 9.77
N THR A 274 22.44 -11.39 9.45
CA THR A 274 23.02 -11.87 8.20
C THR A 274 21.97 -12.09 7.13
N THR A 275 22.27 -11.67 5.91
CA THR A 275 21.55 -12.05 4.70
C THR A 275 21.53 -13.57 4.54
N VAL A 276 20.32 -14.10 4.33
CA VAL A 276 20.05 -15.54 4.29
C VAL A 276 20.58 -16.10 2.97
N SER A 277 21.82 -16.56 2.96
CA SER A 277 22.21 -17.64 2.04
C SER A 277 21.73 -18.95 2.66
N GLN A 278 20.91 -19.70 1.93
CA GLN A 278 20.17 -20.88 2.42
C GLN A 278 21.06 -22.06 2.90
N THR A 279 22.38 -21.95 2.90
CA THR A 279 23.27 -23.11 2.96
C THR A 279 24.19 -23.20 4.17
N ASN A 280 24.13 -22.31 5.17
CA ASN A 280 25.11 -22.34 6.26
C ASN A 280 24.52 -22.50 7.67
N TRP A 281 24.82 -23.66 8.29
CA TRP A 281 24.40 -24.05 9.65
C TRP A 281 25.00 -23.15 10.75
N ALA A 282 26.17 -22.57 10.50
CA ALA A 282 26.93 -21.71 11.43
C ALA A 282 26.32 -20.31 11.66
N ARG A 283 25.23 -19.95 10.95
CA ARG A 283 24.60 -18.61 11.02
C ARG A 283 23.26 -18.60 11.77
N ARG A 284 22.96 -19.66 12.52
CA ARG A 284 21.74 -19.75 13.35
C ARG A 284 21.77 -18.83 14.57
N ASP A 285 22.95 -18.44 15.05
CA ASP A 285 23.09 -17.68 16.30
C ASP A 285 23.02 -16.15 16.14
N LYS A 286 22.68 -15.63 14.96
CA LYS A 286 22.47 -14.19 14.72
C LYS A 286 20.99 -13.78 14.82
N PRO A 287 20.69 -12.51 15.16
CA PRO A 287 19.33 -12.03 15.24
C PRO A 287 18.66 -11.98 13.86
N THR A 288 17.34 -11.85 13.84
CA THR A 288 16.55 -11.69 12.64
C THR A 288 15.66 -10.47 12.75
N LEU A 289 15.87 -9.50 11.87
CA LEU A 289 15.01 -8.34 11.74
C LEU A 289 13.91 -8.60 10.70
N VAL A 290 12.67 -8.23 11.04
CA VAL A 290 11.52 -8.19 10.13
C VAL A 290 10.92 -6.79 10.22
N THR A 291 10.84 -6.10 9.09
CA THR A 291 10.46 -4.68 9.06
C THR A 291 9.24 -4.45 8.19
N TYR A 292 8.33 -3.60 8.67
CA TYR A 292 7.18 -3.12 7.93
C TYR A 292 7.10 -1.60 8.08
N ALA A 293 7.85 -0.91 7.23
CA ALA A 293 8.03 0.55 7.31
C ALA A 293 8.64 0.97 8.66
N ASP A 294 7.90 1.75 9.45
CA ASP A 294 8.29 2.29 10.76
C ASP A 294 8.13 1.28 11.92
N ASP A 295 7.36 0.21 11.72
CA ASP A 295 7.11 -0.87 12.68
C ASP A 295 8.01 -2.07 12.36
N PHE A 296 8.83 -2.53 13.32
CA PHE A 296 9.74 -3.65 13.10
C PHE A 296 9.96 -4.50 14.34
N VAL A 297 10.31 -5.76 14.11
CA VAL A 297 10.65 -6.71 15.16
C VAL A 297 12.01 -7.35 14.93
N ALA A 298 12.83 -7.38 15.98
CA ALA A 298 14.08 -8.15 15.99
C ALA A 298 13.92 -9.40 16.86
N LEU A 299 14.13 -10.57 16.26
CA LEU A 299 14.06 -11.88 16.90
C LEU A 299 15.47 -12.29 17.35
N CYS A 300 15.68 -12.36 18.65
CA CYS A 300 16.97 -12.57 19.33
C CYS A 300 16.94 -13.83 20.21
N HIS A 301 18.12 -14.36 20.53
CA HIS A 301 18.35 -15.56 21.35
C HIS A 301 18.24 -15.28 22.84
N SER A 302 18.65 -14.09 23.27
CA SER A 302 18.62 -13.67 24.66
C SER A 302 18.08 -12.25 24.78
N GLU A 303 17.63 -11.92 25.98
CA GLU A 303 17.22 -10.56 26.34
C GLU A 303 18.37 -9.57 26.17
N ALA A 304 19.58 -9.95 26.61
CA ALA A 304 20.78 -9.15 26.44
C ALA A 304 21.10 -8.86 24.96
N GLU A 305 20.90 -9.83 24.06
CA GLU A 305 21.06 -9.62 22.62
C GLU A 305 20.02 -8.63 22.08
N ALA A 306 18.77 -8.68 22.56
CA ALA A 306 17.73 -7.72 22.15
C ALA A 306 18.07 -6.28 22.57
N TYR A 307 18.58 -6.08 23.80
CA TYR A 307 19.04 -4.75 24.23
C TYR A 307 20.28 -4.27 23.47
N LYS A 308 21.22 -5.17 23.16
CA LYS A 308 22.38 -4.84 22.32
C LYS A 308 21.95 -4.39 20.93
N VAL A 309 21.01 -5.12 20.30
CA VAL A 309 20.45 -4.74 18.99
C VAL A 309 19.75 -3.39 19.07
N LYS A 310 18.99 -3.10 20.15
CA LYS A 310 18.38 -1.79 20.36
C LYS A 310 19.44 -0.68 20.38
N GLU A 311 20.53 -0.88 21.12
CA GLU A 311 21.61 0.10 21.25
C GLU A 311 22.36 0.33 19.91
N GLU A 312 22.69 -0.74 19.19
CA GLU A 312 23.33 -0.65 17.86
C GLU A 312 22.42 0.08 16.85
N LEU A 313 21.13 -0.22 16.86
CA LEU A 313 20.15 0.46 16.02
C LEU A 313 19.98 1.93 16.41
N SER A 314 19.99 2.29 17.69
CA SER A 314 19.91 3.68 18.13
C SER A 314 21.04 4.52 17.54
N ARG A 315 22.29 4.03 17.64
CA ARG A 315 23.47 4.70 17.05
C ARG A 315 23.37 4.82 15.53
N TRP A 316 22.77 3.83 14.87
CA TRP A 316 22.61 3.84 13.42
C TRP A 316 21.48 4.76 12.93
N LEU A 317 20.44 4.94 13.73
CA LEU A 317 19.28 5.80 13.42
C LEU A 317 19.56 7.28 13.68
N GLU A 318 20.41 7.62 14.64
CA GLU A 318 20.76 9.00 15.00
C GLU A 318 21.20 9.87 13.80
N PRO A 319 22.18 9.48 12.96
CA PRO A 319 22.57 10.29 11.79
C PRO A 319 21.49 10.38 10.70
N ARG A 320 20.42 9.58 10.78
CA ARG A 320 19.26 9.62 9.88
C ARG A 320 18.16 10.57 10.36
N GLY A 321 18.33 11.19 11.54
CA GLY A 321 17.29 11.97 12.21
C GLY A 321 16.19 11.11 12.83
N LEU A 322 16.42 9.80 12.98
CA LEU A 322 15.42 8.85 13.45
C LEU A 322 15.68 8.42 14.90
N SER A 323 14.62 8.17 15.64
CA SER A 323 14.70 7.70 17.02
C SER A 323 13.62 6.67 17.32
N PHE A 324 13.86 5.81 18.31
CA PHE A 324 12.84 4.90 18.82
C PHE A 324 11.70 5.67 19.48
N ASN A 325 10.51 5.08 19.44
CA ASN A 325 9.41 5.45 20.31
C ASN A 325 9.53 4.65 21.61
N GLU A 326 10.12 5.24 22.64
CA GLU A 326 10.38 4.56 23.92
C GLU A 326 9.11 4.05 24.62
N GLU A 327 7.95 4.68 24.41
CA GLU A 327 6.68 4.23 25.00
C GLU A 327 6.15 2.95 24.36
N LYS A 328 6.43 2.75 23.07
CA LYS A 328 5.98 1.56 22.32
C LYS A 328 7.03 0.47 22.23
N THR A 329 8.30 0.86 22.31
CA THR A 329 9.43 -0.06 22.13
C THR A 329 9.63 -0.88 23.39
N ARG A 330 9.63 -2.20 23.26
CA ARG A 330 9.78 -3.13 24.39
C ARG A 330 10.50 -4.40 23.99
N VAL A 331 11.17 -5.01 24.97
CA VAL A 331 11.73 -6.34 24.85
C VAL A 331 10.80 -7.31 25.56
N VAL A 332 10.34 -8.34 24.85
CA VAL A 332 9.39 -9.33 25.37
C VAL A 332 9.78 -10.73 24.97
N HIS A 333 9.42 -11.72 25.80
CA HIS A 333 9.58 -13.11 25.45
C HIS A 333 8.37 -13.63 24.66
N LEU A 334 8.60 -14.51 23.67
CA LEU A 334 7.53 -15.05 22.82
C LEU A 334 6.41 -15.77 23.58
N THR A 335 6.66 -16.24 24.80
CA THR A 335 5.64 -16.88 25.66
C THR A 335 4.62 -15.89 26.23
N GLU A 336 5.01 -14.64 26.40
CA GLU A 336 4.11 -13.53 26.74
C GLU A 336 3.35 -13.10 25.48
N GLY A 337 4.10 -13.02 24.37
CA GLY A 337 3.61 -12.66 23.06
C GLY A 337 3.58 -11.15 22.84
N PHE A 338 3.50 -10.75 21.57
CA PHE A 338 3.50 -9.34 21.16
C PHE A 338 2.49 -9.11 20.04
N ASP A 339 2.09 -7.85 19.85
CA ASP A 339 1.18 -7.44 18.79
C ASP A 339 1.96 -6.75 17.66
N PHE A 340 1.92 -7.29 16.45
CA PHE A 340 2.58 -6.74 15.28
C PHE A 340 1.64 -6.75 14.07
N LEU A 341 1.50 -5.62 13.37
CA LEU A 341 0.59 -5.47 12.22
C LEU A 341 -0.87 -5.93 12.48
N GLY A 342 -1.33 -5.84 13.72
CA GLY A 342 -2.67 -6.28 14.13
C GLY A 342 -2.81 -7.80 14.32
N PHE A 343 -1.71 -8.53 14.39
CA PHE A 343 -1.63 -9.94 14.78
C PHE A 343 -0.98 -10.05 16.15
N ASN A 344 -1.50 -10.93 16.99
CA ASN A 344 -0.86 -11.35 18.23
C ASN A 344 -0.02 -12.60 17.94
N VAL A 345 1.29 -12.49 18.11
CA VAL A 345 2.25 -13.58 17.92
C VAL A 345 2.64 -14.11 19.30
N ARG A 346 2.30 -15.36 19.59
CA ARG A 346 2.58 -15.97 20.89
C ARG A 346 2.92 -17.45 20.77
N ARG A 347 3.94 -17.86 21.52
CA ARG A 347 4.36 -19.26 21.64
C ARG A 347 3.79 -19.87 22.92
N HIS A 348 3.10 -21.00 22.77
CA HIS A 348 2.58 -21.80 23.89
C HIS A 348 3.36 -23.13 23.93
N GLY A 349 4.35 -23.21 24.83
CA GLY A 349 5.29 -24.33 24.86
C GLY A 349 6.05 -24.43 23.52
N ASP A 350 5.82 -25.51 22.77
CA ASP A 350 6.43 -25.71 21.45
C ASP A 350 5.59 -25.23 20.28
N LYS A 351 4.37 -24.77 20.52
CA LYS A 351 3.43 -24.39 19.47
C LYS A 351 3.38 -22.88 19.30
N MET A 352 3.75 -22.40 18.10
CA MET A 352 3.52 -21.02 17.71
C MET A 352 2.06 -20.83 17.29
N ILE A 353 1.39 -19.84 17.86
CA ILE A 353 0.00 -19.52 17.56
C ILE A 353 -0.09 -18.02 17.27
N ILE A 354 -0.45 -17.70 16.03
CA ILE A 354 -0.68 -16.33 15.58
C ILE A 354 -2.18 -16.11 15.44
N LYS A 355 -2.71 -15.07 16.06
CA LYS A 355 -4.15 -14.73 16.10
C LYS A 355 -4.37 -13.27 15.73
N PRO A 356 -5.60 -12.84 15.36
CA PRO A 356 -5.93 -11.42 15.32
C PRO A 356 -5.74 -10.77 16.70
N SER A 357 -5.12 -9.59 16.77
CA SER A 357 -4.89 -8.93 18.06
C SER A 357 -6.20 -8.46 18.71
N LYS A 358 -6.23 -8.40 20.04
CA LYS A 358 -7.41 -7.95 20.79
C LYS A 358 -7.82 -6.53 20.37
N ALA A 359 -6.84 -5.65 20.13
CA ALA A 359 -7.07 -4.30 19.66
C ALA A 359 -7.72 -4.28 18.26
N ALA A 360 -7.28 -5.14 17.33
CA ALA A 360 -7.89 -5.25 16.01
C ALA A 360 -9.34 -5.74 16.06
N VAL A 361 -9.62 -6.75 16.91
CA VAL A 361 -10.97 -7.26 17.15
C VAL A 361 -11.86 -6.17 17.75
N LYS A 362 -11.38 -5.42 18.74
CA LYS A 362 -12.13 -4.30 19.34
C LYS A 362 -12.46 -3.22 18.31
N ARG A 363 -11.51 -2.87 17.44
CA ARG A 363 -11.71 -1.88 16.36
C ARG A 363 -12.79 -2.30 15.37
N VAL A 364 -12.78 -3.56 14.90
CA VAL A 364 -13.81 -4.02 13.96
C VAL A 364 -15.18 -4.11 14.63
N ARG A 365 -15.26 -4.55 15.90
CA ARG A 365 -16.54 -4.56 16.64
C ARG A 365 -17.11 -3.15 16.77
N LYS A 366 -16.28 -2.18 17.17
CA LYS A 366 -16.70 -0.78 17.25
C LYS A 366 -17.19 -0.27 15.89
N ARG A 367 -16.43 -0.50 14.81
CA ARG A 367 -16.84 -0.10 13.47
C ARG A 367 -18.17 -0.71 13.04
N LEU A 368 -18.37 -2.01 13.27
CA LEU A 368 -19.62 -2.68 12.92
C LEU A 368 -20.80 -2.12 13.72
N HIS A 369 -20.60 -1.86 15.01
CA HIS A 369 -21.60 -1.21 15.85
C HIS A 369 -21.97 0.18 15.32
N ASP A 370 -20.97 1.03 15.06
CA ASP A 370 -21.17 2.41 14.62
C ASP A 370 -21.87 2.47 13.25
N GLU A 371 -21.54 1.54 12.34
CA GLU A 371 -22.20 1.42 11.03
C GLU A 371 -23.65 0.94 11.17
N VAL A 372 -23.94 -0.05 12.02
CA VAL A 372 -25.32 -0.50 12.27
C VAL A 372 -26.16 0.61 12.91
N LEU A 373 -25.57 1.37 13.84
CA LEU A 373 -26.22 2.50 14.48
C LEU A 373 -26.57 3.61 13.48
N ALA A 374 -25.66 3.92 12.56
CA ALA A 374 -25.87 4.90 11.51
C ALA A 374 -26.89 4.47 10.45
N LEU A 375 -27.15 3.16 10.32
CA LEU A 375 -28.11 2.59 9.37
C LEU A 375 -29.49 2.31 10.00
N ARG A 376 -29.77 2.89 11.18
CA ARG A 376 -31.14 2.97 11.67
C ARG A 376 -31.98 3.79 10.68
N GLY A 377 -33.12 3.25 10.30
CA GLY A 377 -34.13 3.85 9.41
C GLY A 377 -34.05 3.35 7.97
N VAL A 378 -33.08 2.50 7.64
CA VAL A 378 -32.79 2.08 6.27
C VAL A 378 -33.34 0.67 6.01
N ASN A 379 -33.51 0.26 4.75
CA ASN A 379 -33.92 -1.11 4.46
C ASN A 379 -32.81 -2.14 4.76
N SER A 380 -33.21 -3.40 4.97
CA SER A 380 -32.32 -4.52 5.27
C SER A 380 -31.22 -4.68 4.21
N ARG A 381 -31.57 -4.54 2.93
CA ARG A 381 -30.63 -4.66 1.81
C ARG A 381 -29.47 -3.66 1.88
N ALA A 382 -29.72 -2.43 2.31
CA ALA A 382 -28.68 -1.42 2.48
C ALA A 382 -27.74 -1.77 3.64
N VAL A 383 -28.27 -2.30 4.74
CA VAL A 383 -27.46 -2.79 5.87
C VAL A 383 -26.49 -3.87 5.39
N VAL A 384 -27.00 -4.87 4.67
CA VAL A 384 -26.18 -5.95 4.11
C VAL A 384 -25.12 -5.43 3.15
N LYS A 385 -25.50 -4.52 2.24
CA LYS A 385 -24.60 -3.91 1.26
C LYS A 385 -23.46 -3.14 1.94
N LYS A 386 -23.70 -2.54 3.11
CA LYS A 386 -22.70 -1.77 3.86
C LYS A 386 -21.80 -2.66 4.73
N LEU A 387 -22.35 -3.67 5.40
CA LEU A 387 -21.59 -4.53 6.31
C LEU A 387 -20.74 -5.57 5.57
N ASN A 388 -21.24 -6.15 4.48
CA ASN A 388 -20.56 -7.23 3.76
C ASN A 388 -19.12 -6.90 3.31
N PRO A 389 -18.82 -5.72 2.71
CA PRO A 389 -17.46 -5.36 2.35
C PRO A 389 -16.51 -5.26 3.56
N ILE A 390 -17.01 -4.79 4.71
CA ILE A 390 -16.23 -4.66 5.94
C ILE A 390 -15.86 -6.05 6.47
N ILE A 391 -16.86 -6.93 6.58
CA ILE A 391 -16.68 -8.30 7.08
C ILE A 391 -15.76 -9.08 6.13
N ARG A 392 -16.03 -9.03 4.81
CA ARG A 392 -15.21 -9.72 3.80
C ARG A 392 -13.77 -9.24 3.81
N GLY A 393 -13.53 -7.93 3.91
CA GLY A 393 -12.19 -7.37 3.98
C GLY A 393 -11.43 -7.84 5.22
N TRP A 394 -12.10 -7.83 6.38
CA TRP A 394 -11.51 -8.29 7.63
C TRP A 394 -11.23 -9.80 7.63
N ALA A 395 -12.17 -10.61 7.14
CA ALA A 395 -11.97 -12.06 6.97
C ALA A 395 -10.82 -12.37 5.99
N THR A 396 -10.76 -11.66 4.85
CA THR A 396 -9.67 -11.83 3.87
C THR A 396 -8.31 -11.51 4.47
N TYR A 397 -8.24 -10.50 5.34
CA TYR A 397 -7.01 -10.12 6.02
C TYR A 397 -6.58 -11.14 7.09
N TYR A 398 -7.51 -11.73 7.84
CA TYR A 398 -7.16 -12.65 8.94
C TYR A 398 -7.29 -14.14 8.60
N ARG A 399 -7.59 -14.50 7.34
CA ARG A 399 -7.80 -15.90 6.92
C ARG A 399 -6.58 -16.82 7.04
N THR A 400 -5.37 -16.26 7.03
CA THR A 400 -4.11 -17.04 6.99
C THR A 400 -3.61 -17.44 8.37
N VAL A 401 -4.23 -16.96 9.44
CA VAL A 401 -3.81 -17.20 10.83
C VAL A 401 -4.88 -17.94 11.62
N VAL A 402 -4.61 -18.26 12.90
CA VAL A 402 -5.52 -19.01 13.75
C VAL A 402 -6.71 -18.13 14.17
N SER A 403 -7.71 -18.04 13.31
CA SER A 403 -8.81 -17.06 13.45
C SER A 403 -10.18 -17.67 13.69
N THR A 404 -10.35 -18.99 13.63
CA THR A 404 -11.67 -19.66 13.69
C THR A 404 -12.52 -19.24 14.89
N LYS A 405 -11.95 -19.25 16.10
CA LYS A 405 -12.65 -18.83 17.32
C LYS A 405 -13.03 -17.34 17.29
N THR A 406 -12.13 -16.51 16.76
CA THR A 406 -12.36 -15.06 16.64
C THR A 406 -13.46 -14.76 15.62
N PHE A 407 -13.48 -15.50 14.50
CA PHE A 407 -14.50 -15.37 13.46
C PHE A 407 -15.88 -15.75 14.01
N ALA A 408 -16.00 -16.90 14.67
CA ALA A 408 -17.26 -17.31 15.31
C ALA A 408 -17.76 -16.29 16.35
N SER A 409 -16.86 -15.71 17.15
CA SER A 409 -17.21 -14.66 18.10
C SER A 409 -17.71 -13.38 17.42
N LEU A 410 -17.10 -12.99 16.29
CA LEU A 410 -17.53 -11.83 15.51
C LEU A 410 -18.84 -12.09 14.77
N ASP A 411 -19.05 -13.28 14.23
CA ASP A 411 -20.30 -13.68 13.58
C ASP A 411 -21.47 -13.60 14.58
N HIS A 412 -21.27 -14.14 15.79
CA HIS A 412 -22.27 -14.03 16.86
C HIS A 412 -22.53 -12.56 17.24
N TYR A 413 -21.48 -11.73 17.29
CA TYR A 413 -21.63 -10.31 17.58
C TYR A 413 -22.41 -9.56 16.48
N VAL A 414 -22.12 -9.83 15.21
CA VAL A 414 -22.86 -9.27 14.07
C VAL A 414 -24.31 -9.71 14.13
N TRP A 415 -24.57 -10.99 14.40
CA TRP A 415 -25.94 -11.51 14.55
C TRP A 415 -26.72 -10.77 15.64
N ILE A 416 -26.11 -10.53 16.82
CA ILE A 416 -26.75 -9.74 17.88
C ILE A 416 -27.07 -8.32 17.39
N LEU A 417 -26.12 -7.65 16.71
CA LEU A 417 -26.33 -6.30 16.21
C LEU A 417 -27.46 -6.24 15.18
N THR A 418 -27.49 -7.16 14.22
CA THR A 418 -28.53 -7.20 13.18
C THR A 418 -29.88 -7.63 13.73
N LYS A 419 -29.91 -8.51 14.74
CA LYS A 419 -31.14 -8.89 15.44
C LYS A 419 -31.74 -7.68 16.17
N LYS A 420 -30.95 -6.96 16.98
CA LYS A 420 -31.38 -5.74 17.67
C LYS A 420 -31.85 -4.66 16.70
N TRP A 421 -31.21 -4.56 15.55
CA TRP A 421 -31.62 -3.67 14.49
C TRP A 421 -32.98 -4.11 13.91
N GLY A 422 -33.17 -5.39 13.60
CA GLY A 422 -34.44 -5.92 13.09
C GLY A 422 -35.61 -5.83 14.07
N GLU A 423 -35.37 -6.01 15.37
CA GLU A 423 -36.39 -5.85 16.43
C GLU A 423 -36.92 -4.42 16.58
N THR A 424 -36.22 -3.43 15.99
CA THR A 424 -36.72 -2.05 15.92
C THR A 424 -37.60 -1.76 14.70
N TYR A 425 -37.90 -2.76 13.86
CA TYR A 425 -38.77 -2.69 12.68
C TYR A 425 -39.96 -3.65 12.79
N THR A 426 -41.05 -3.36 12.07
CA THR A 426 -42.31 -4.12 12.12
C THR A 426 -42.14 -5.58 11.64
N PRO A 427 -42.98 -6.53 12.13
CA PRO A 427 -42.79 -7.98 11.95
C PRO A 427 -42.73 -8.48 10.50
N GLU A 428 -43.29 -7.75 9.53
CA GLU A 428 -43.35 -8.16 8.12
C GLU A 428 -42.00 -8.06 7.37
N GLU A 429 -41.00 -7.33 7.91
CA GLU A 429 -39.67 -7.18 7.28
C GLU A 429 -38.61 -8.17 7.83
N VAL A 430 -38.94 -8.91 8.90
CA VAL A 430 -38.00 -9.77 9.64
C VAL A 430 -37.72 -11.10 8.92
N ASP A 431 -38.61 -11.53 8.03
CA ASP A 431 -38.50 -12.81 7.32
C ASP A 431 -37.39 -12.81 6.24
N ASP A 432 -37.05 -11.62 5.70
CA ASP A 432 -35.91 -11.45 4.79
C ASP A 432 -34.55 -11.41 5.51
N LEU A 433 -34.53 -11.07 6.80
CA LEU A 433 -33.31 -11.11 7.64
C LEU A 433 -32.99 -12.52 8.12
N GLY A 434 -33.98 -13.41 8.26
CA GLY A 434 -33.77 -14.84 8.51
C GLY A 434 -32.95 -15.52 7.40
N ARG A 435 -32.97 -14.94 6.19
CA ARG A 435 -32.14 -15.32 5.04
C ARG A 435 -30.79 -14.62 4.97
N LEU A 436 -30.32 -13.97 6.04
CA LEU A 436 -28.92 -13.60 6.21
C LEU A 436 -28.05 -14.87 6.34
N GLN A 437 -27.83 -15.50 5.19
CA GLN A 437 -26.73 -16.43 4.90
C GLN A 437 -25.35 -15.75 5.00
N VAL A 438 -25.12 -14.91 6.02
CA VAL A 438 -23.76 -14.61 6.47
C VAL A 438 -23.06 -15.91 6.87
N LEU A 439 -23.83 -16.90 7.34
CA LEU A 439 -23.36 -18.26 7.62
C LEU A 439 -22.72 -18.95 6.41
N ARG A 440 -23.27 -18.83 5.19
CA ARG A 440 -22.66 -19.49 4.02
C ARG A 440 -21.43 -18.76 3.50
N GLN A 441 -21.38 -17.43 3.53
CA GLN A 441 -20.22 -16.71 2.99
C GLN A 441 -19.01 -16.71 3.94
N VAL A 442 -19.21 -16.69 5.26
CA VAL A 442 -18.11 -16.86 6.22
C VAL A 442 -17.68 -18.32 6.31
N GLN A 443 -18.61 -19.29 6.23
CA GLN A 443 -18.24 -20.71 6.15
C GLN A 443 -17.57 -21.08 4.82
N LEU A 444 -17.99 -20.55 3.66
CA LEU A 444 -17.32 -20.82 2.38
C LEU A 444 -15.90 -20.22 2.32
N VAL A 445 -15.68 -19.07 2.96
CA VAL A 445 -14.35 -18.45 3.08
C VAL A 445 -13.49 -19.17 4.14
N SER A 446 -14.10 -19.69 5.20
CA SER A 446 -13.46 -20.51 6.25
C SER A 446 -13.13 -21.95 5.77
N ALA A 447 -13.94 -22.51 4.86
CA ALA A 447 -13.84 -23.88 4.37
C ALA A 447 -12.99 -24.04 3.10
N GLY A 448 -12.30 -22.98 2.63
CA GLY A 448 -11.41 -23.08 1.46
C GLY A 448 -12.12 -23.40 0.13
N GLN A 449 -13.45 -23.25 0.04
CA GLN A 449 -14.20 -23.45 -1.20
C GLN A 449 -14.32 -22.13 -1.98
N VAL A 450 -13.18 -21.62 -2.41
CA VAL A 450 -13.07 -20.79 -3.62
C VAL A 450 -12.10 -21.54 -4.51
N GLY A 451 -12.61 -22.04 -5.63
CA GLY A 451 -12.01 -23.09 -6.47
C GLY A 451 -10.50 -22.99 -6.65
N VAL A 452 -9.79 -23.88 -5.97
CA VAL A 452 -8.50 -24.39 -6.46
C VAL A 452 -8.85 -25.29 -7.64
N ARG A 453 -8.68 -24.76 -8.86
CA ARG A 453 -8.59 -25.62 -10.06
C ARG A 453 -7.48 -26.62 -9.80
N ARG A 454 -7.81 -27.92 -9.79
CA ARG A 454 -6.79 -28.96 -9.85
C ARG A 454 -6.03 -28.80 -11.18
N PRO A 455 -4.69 -28.89 -11.20
CA PRO A 455 -3.95 -28.89 -12.44
C PRO A 455 -4.29 -30.20 -13.18
N GLY A 456 -5.07 -30.12 -14.26
CA GLY A 456 -5.39 -31.32 -15.07
C GLY A 456 -6.55 -31.20 -16.05
N ASP A 457 -7.56 -30.36 -15.81
CA ASP A 457 -8.74 -30.35 -16.68
C ASP A 457 -8.57 -29.46 -17.91
N ARG A 458 -8.32 -30.09 -19.06
CA ARG A 458 -8.44 -29.50 -20.40
C ARG A 458 -9.91 -29.59 -20.84
N ARG A 459 -10.59 -28.45 -21.01
CA ARG A 459 -11.65 -28.22 -22.02
C ARG A 459 -11.88 -26.72 -22.25
N LEU A 460 -12.03 -26.37 -23.52
CA LEU A 460 -12.14 -25.02 -24.12
C LEU A 460 -13.51 -24.35 -23.84
N PRO A 461 -13.64 -23.01 -24.04
CA PRO A 461 -14.73 -22.19 -23.49
C PRO A 461 -15.98 -22.19 -24.39
N LEU A 462 -17.15 -22.16 -23.77
CA LEU A 462 -18.44 -21.92 -24.44
C LEU A 462 -18.98 -20.54 -24.08
N GLN A 463 -19.05 -19.75 -25.14
CA GLN A 463 -19.82 -18.55 -25.37
C GLN A 463 -21.32 -18.90 -25.35
N ILE A 464 -22.19 -17.87 -25.18
CA ILE A 464 -23.66 -17.86 -25.34
C ILE A 464 -24.46 -18.14 -24.06
N GLN A 465 -25.00 -17.08 -23.44
CA GLN A 465 -26.38 -17.01 -22.96
C GLN A 465 -26.77 -15.53 -22.64
N MET A 466 -26.84 -14.69 -23.68
CA MET A 466 -27.62 -13.45 -23.67
C MET A 466 -28.83 -13.71 -24.57
N ASP A 467 -29.86 -14.43 -24.10
CA ASP A 467 -31.16 -14.46 -24.79
C ASP A 467 -32.31 -15.12 -23.98
N GLN A 468 -32.50 -14.74 -22.70
CA GLN A 468 -33.69 -15.20 -21.95
C GLN A 468 -34.50 -14.11 -21.23
N ASP A 469 -34.11 -12.83 -21.31
CA ASP A 469 -34.83 -11.73 -20.66
C ASP A 469 -35.84 -10.98 -21.55
N ARG A 470 -36.35 -11.60 -22.64
CA ARG A 470 -37.31 -10.96 -23.56
C ARG A 470 -38.70 -11.61 -23.64
N LYS A 471 -39.06 -12.53 -22.76
CA LYS A 471 -40.37 -13.23 -22.81
C LYS A 471 -41.24 -13.14 -21.54
N ALA A 472 -41.04 -12.13 -20.69
CA ALA A 472 -41.87 -11.93 -19.48
C ALA A 472 -42.50 -10.53 -19.38
N CYS A 473 -42.85 -9.91 -20.52
CA CYS A 473 -43.81 -8.81 -20.58
C CYS A 473 -45.15 -9.34 -21.12
N THR A 474 -45.95 -9.85 -20.19
CA THR A 474 -47.42 -9.85 -20.12
C THR A 474 -48.21 -9.33 -21.35
N GLY A 475 -49.06 -10.21 -21.93
CA GLY A 475 -50.35 -9.85 -22.56
C GLY A 475 -51.33 -9.28 -21.51
N HIS A 476 -52.48 -8.69 -21.82
CA HIS A 476 -53.55 -8.92 -22.81
C HIS A 476 -54.48 -7.67 -22.81
N PRO A 477 -55.56 -7.57 -23.62
CA PRO A 477 -56.06 -8.47 -24.67
C PRO A 477 -55.63 -8.06 -26.09
#